data_AF-A0AAJ2R2M7-F1
#
_entry.id   AF-A0AAJ2R2M7-F1
#
_cell.length_a   1.000
_cell.length_b   1.000
_cell.length_c   1.000
_cell.angle_alpha   90.00
_cell.angle_beta   90.00
_cell.angle_gamma   90.00
#
_symmetry.space_group_name_H-M   'P 1'
#
loop_
_entity.id
_entity.type
_entity.pdbx_description
1 polymer ?
#
loop_
_entity_poly.entity_id
_entity_poly.type
_entity_poly.pdbx_seq_one_letter_code
_entity_poly.pdbx_strand_id
1 'polypeptide(L)'
;MKINKSSILIIALTLVIVCLSYSVVDKSITLSYSDQGCGSARADIDNITSLIEREWKGMNMEQIAYKLENTSINKKEINPQIKKENDLIWYGDVRFIFSSDRLVKVEY
;
A
#
# COMPACT_ATOMS: atom_id res chain seq x y z
N MET A 1 43.17 -30.74 27.99
CA MET A 1 43.46 -29.90 26.82
C MET A 1 43.38 -28.43 27.27
N LYS A 2 44.51 -27.70 27.36
CA LYS A 2 44.50 -26.29 27.80
C LYS A 2 43.98 -25.45 26.64
N ILE A 3 42.80 -24.86 26.79
CA ILE A 3 42.24 -23.97 25.78
C ILE A 3 43.08 -22.69 25.74
N ASN A 4 43.72 -22.47 24.62
CA ASN A 4 44.58 -21.33 24.33
C ASN A 4 43.69 -20.08 24.17
N LYS A 5 44.16 -18.91 24.62
CA LYS A 5 43.43 -17.64 24.46
C LYS A 5 43.05 -17.37 23.00
N SER A 6 43.90 -17.76 22.05
CA SER A 6 43.64 -17.69 20.61
C SER A 6 42.43 -18.54 20.19
N SER A 7 42.26 -19.72 20.76
CA SER A 7 41.16 -20.63 20.45
C SER A 7 39.84 -20.09 20.97
N ILE A 8 39.84 -19.45 22.15
CA ILE A 8 38.66 -18.75 22.71
C ILE A 8 38.26 -17.59 21.79
N LEU A 9 39.24 -16.83 21.30
CA LEU A 9 39.01 -15.66 20.45
C LEU A 9 38.43 -16.06 19.09
N ILE A 10 38.89 -17.16 18.51
CA ILE A 10 38.34 -17.73 17.27
C ILE A 10 36.88 -18.18 17.46
N ILE A 11 36.58 -18.88 18.57
CA ILE A 11 35.22 -19.32 18.88
C ILE A 11 34.28 -18.13 19.07
N ALA A 12 34.71 -17.11 19.82
CA ALA A 12 33.93 -15.89 20.04
C ALA A 12 33.67 -15.14 18.72
N LEU A 13 34.69 -15.01 17.86
CA LEU A 13 34.55 -14.35 16.56
C LEU A 13 33.58 -15.12 15.65
N THR A 14 33.65 -16.44 15.66
CA THR A 14 32.75 -17.30 14.88
C THR A 14 31.30 -17.13 15.33
N LEU A 15 31.05 -17.12 16.64
CA LEU A 15 29.72 -16.87 17.22
C LEU A 15 29.18 -15.50 16.80
N VAL A 16 30.00 -14.45 16.85
CA VAL A 16 29.60 -13.10 16.42
C VAL A 16 29.22 -13.09 14.94
N ILE A 17 30.02 -13.72 14.08
CA ILE A 17 29.73 -13.81 12.64
C ILE A 17 28.41 -14.55 12.39
N VAL A 18 28.16 -15.66 13.09
CA VAL A 18 26.90 -16.41 12.98
C VAL A 18 25.71 -15.56 13.41
N CYS A 19 25.80 -14.86 14.55
CA CYS A 19 24.72 -13.99 15.02
C CYS A 19 24.43 -12.83 14.05
N LEU A 20 25.47 -12.19 13.51
CA LEU A 20 25.31 -11.12 12.53
C LEU A 20 24.70 -11.65 11.23
N SER A 21 25.16 -12.81 10.75
CA SER A 21 24.63 -13.44 9.53
C SER A 21 23.14 -13.79 9.69
N TYR A 22 22.76 -14.35 10.84
CA TYR A 22 21.36 -14.64 11.16
C TYR A 22 20.52 -13.35 11.18
N SER A 23 21.01 -12.27 11.81
CA SER A 23 20.28 -10.99 11.85
C SER A 23 20.10 -10.37 10.46
N VAL A 24 21.08 -10.49 9.57
CA VAL A 24 20.99 -10.00 8.19
C VAL A 24 19.97 -10.80 7.40
N VAL A 25 19.97 -12.13 7.52
CA VAL A 25 19.01 -13.00 6.84
C VAL A 25 17.58 -12.74 7.33
N ASP A 26 17.37 -12.68 8.65
CA ASP A 26 16.05 -12.41 9.24
C ASP A 26 15.50 -11.05 8.77
N LYS A 27 16.31 -9.99 8.85
CA LYS A 27 15.94 -8.66 8.34
C LYS A 27 15.64 -8.66 6.83
N SER A 28 16.42 -9.40 6.04
CA SER A 28 16.20 -9.49 4.58
C SER A 28 14.89 -10.18 4.25
N ILE A 29 14.55 -11.23 4.99
CA ILE A 29 13.29 -11.96 4.84
C ILE A 29 12.12 -11.06 5.26
N THR A 30 12.18 -10.43 6.43
CA THR A 30 11.14 -9.49 6.89
C THR A 30 10.94 -8.35 5.89
N LEU A 31 12.03 -7.75 5.40
CA LEU A 31 11.98 -6.69 4.40
C LEU A 31 11.35 -7.18 3.10
N SER A 32 11.78 -8.35 2.60
CA SER A 32 11.23 -8.94 1.38
C SER A 32 9.72 -9.22 1.49
N TYR A 33 9.24 -9.75 2.62
CA TYR A 33 7.81 -9.98 2.82
C TYR A 33 7.03 -8.67 2.97
N SER A 34 7.60 -7.67 3.65
CA SER A 34 7.00 -6.33 3.75
C SER A 34 6.88 -5.67 2.38
N ASP A 35 7.93 -5.75 1.56
CA ASP A 35 7.96 -5.18 0.21
C ASP A 35 7.03 -5.92 -0.73
N GLN A 36 6.95 -7.25 -0.65
CA GLN A 36 5.99 -8.03 -1.43
C GLN A 36 4.54 -7.70 -1.03
N GLY A 37 4.26 -7.57 0.27
CA GLY A 37 2.94 -7.16 0.75
C GLY A 37 2.56 -5.76 0.28
N CYS A 38 3.48 -4.80 0.40
CA CYS A 38 3.26 -3.41 -0.03
C CYS A 38 3.12 -3.32 -1.55
N GLY A 39 3.98 -4.02 -2.30
CA GLY A 39 3.95 -4.07 -3.76
C GLY A 39 2.69 -4.72 -4.31
N SER A 40 2.24 -5.85 -3.72
CA SER A 40 0.99 -6.51 -4.09
C SER A 40 -0.22 -5.63 -3.80
N ALA A 41 -0.29 -5.03 -2.61
CA ALA A 41 -1.39 -4.13 -2.26
C ALA A 41 -1.46 -2.93 -3.20
N ARG A 42 -0.31 -2.36 -3.58
CA ARG A 42 -0.25 -1.25 -4.55
C ARG A 42 -0.73 -1.67 -5.93
N ALA A 43 -0.29 -2.83 -6.42
CA ALA A 43 -0.74 -3.36 -7.71
C ALA A 43 -2.25 -3.64 -7.72
N ASP A 44 -2.81 -4.15 -6.61
CA ASP A 44 -4.24 -4.37 -6.47
C ASP A 44 -5.03 -3.05 -6.50
N ILE A 45 -4.55 -2.01 -5.81
CA ILE A 45 -5.17 -0.67 -5.83
C ILE A 45 -5.05 -0.04 -7.23
N ASP A 46 -3.91 -0.19 -7.91
CA ASP A 46 -3.72 0.30 -9.29
C ASP A 46 -4.71 -0.37 -10.25
N ASN A 47 -4.90 -1.68 -10.13
CA ASN A 47 -5.84 -2.44 -10.94
C ASN A 47 -7.30 -2.03 -10.68
N ILE A 48 -7.68 -1.85 -9.41
CA ILE A 48 -9.03 -1.40 -9.03
C ILE A 48 -9.28 0.04 -9.51
N THR A 49 -8.30 0.93 -9.34
CA THR A 49 -8.38 2.33 -9.81
C THR A 49 -8.56 2.37 -11.33
N SER A 50 -7.76 1.60 -12.06
CA SER A 50 -7.85 1.49 -13.53
C SER A 50 -9.20 0.92 -13.98
N LEU A 51 -9.73 -0.06 -13.25
CA LEU A 51 -11.05 -0.64 -13.51
C LEU A 51 -12.16 0.40 -13.32
N ILE A 52 -12.16 1.13 -12.19
CA ILE A 52 -13.13 2.17 -11.90
C ILE A 52 -13.05 3.29 -12.95
N GLU A 53 -11.84 3.77 -13.27
CA GLU A 53 -11.65 4.80 -14.29
C GLU A 53 -12.25 4.37 -15.63
N ARG A 54 -11.99 3.14 -16.07
CA ARG A 54 -12.52 2.63 -17.34
C ARG A 54 -14.04 2.53 -17.34
N GLU A 55 -14.63 1.95 -16.29
CA GLU A 55 -16.07 1.71 -16.22
C GLU A 55 -16.88 3.00 -16.01
N TRP A 56 -16.29 4.00 -15.33
CA TRP A 56 -16.98 5.24 -14.99
C TRP A 56 -16.57 6.42 -15.88
N LYS A 57 -15.70 6.19 -16.87
CA LYS A 57 -15.27 7.19 -17.83
C LYS A 57 -16.47 7.86 -18.49
N GLY A 58 -16.49 9.19 -18.47
CA GLY A 58 -17.59 9.96 -19.03
C GLY A 58 -18.87 9.98 -18.19
N MET A 59 -18.92 9.39 -17.00
CA MET A 59 -19.99 9.70 -16.04
C MET A 59 -19.81 11.12 -15.51
N ASN A 60 -20.92 11.78 -15.17
CA ASN A 60 -20.89 13.12 -14.61
C ASN A 60 -20.68 13.12 -13.09
N MET A 61 -20.44 14.30 -12.52
CA MET A 61 -20.08 14.43 -11.11
C MET A 61 -21.20 13.91 -10.19
N GLU A 62 -22.47 14.21 -10.51
CA GLU A 62 -23.62 13.77 -9.71
C GLU A 62 -23.81 12.25 -9.74
N GLN A 63 -23.65 11.62 -10.90
CA GLN A 63 -23.75 10.16 -11.05
C GLN A 63 -22.68 9.44 -10.22
N ILE A 64 -21.45 9.94 -10.23
CA ILE A 64 -20.36 9.36 -9.45
C ILE A 64 -20.59 9.60 -7.96
N ALA A 65 -20.99 10.81 -7.55
CA ALA A 65 -21.32 11.09 -6.15
C ALA A 65 -22.42 10.16 -5.62
N TYR A 66 -23.51 10.00 -6.39
CA TYR A 66 -24.60 9.10 -6.04
C TYR A 66 -24.12 7.66 -5.90
N LYS A 67 -23.26 7.19 -6.80
CA LYS A 67 -22.66 5.84 -6.69
C LYS A 67 -21.82 5.71 -5.42
N LEU A 68 -20.96 6.68 -5.11
CA LEU A 68 -20.09 6.64 -3.94
C LEU A 68 -20.90 6.69 -2.63
N GLU A 69 -21.93 7.53 -2.55
CA GLU A 69 -22.84 7.64 -1.40
C GLU A 69 -23.63 6.34 -1.16
N ASN A 70 -24.06 5.68 -2.24
CA ASN A 70 -24.80 4.42 -2.16
C ASN A 70 -23.90 3.18 -2.04
N THR A 71 -22.59 3.32 -2.31
CA THR A 71 -21.60 2.29 -2.04
C THR A 71 -21.29 2.29 -0.55
N SER A 72 -22.27 1.89 0.25
CA SER A 72 -22.10 1.66 1.68
C SER A 72 -21.29 0.38 1.87
N ILE A 73 -19.97 0.49 1.86
CA ILE A 73 -19.15 -0.56 2.48
C ILE A 73 -19.39 -0.42 3.97
N ASN A 74 -20.31 -1.26 4.45
CA ASN A 74 -20.76 -1.40 5.83
C ASN A 74 -19.61 -1.89 6.73
N LYS A 75 -18.53 -1.10 6.84
CA LYS A 75 -17.38 -1.33 7.72
C LYS A 75 -17.35 -0.25 8.78
N LYS A 76 -17.69 -0.69 9.98
CA LYS A 76 -18.09 0.03 11.18
C LYS A 76 -17.12 1.06 11.77
N GLU A 77 -16.08 1.53 11.09
CA GLU A 77 -15.09 2.41 11.75
C GLU A 77 -14.60 3.63 10.97
N ILE A 78 -14.79 3.71 9.65
CA ILE A 78 -14.36 4.90 8.88
C ILE A 78 -15.38 5.11 7.76
N ASN A 79 -16.29 6.07 7.93
CA ASN A 79 -17.08 6.56 6.82
C ASN A 79 -16.15 7.39 5.93
N PRO A 80 -15.84 6.95 4.69
CA PRO A 80 -15.06 7.76 3.78
C PRO A 80 -15.80 9.06 3.53
N GLN A 81 -15.17 10.18 3.90
CA GLN A 81 -15.75 11.50 3.69
C GLN A 81 -15.74 11.80 2.19
N ILE A 82 -16.91 12.10 1.65
CA ILE A 82 -17.07 12.57 0.28
C ILE A 82 -16.94 14.09 0.30
N LYS A 83 -15.93 14.63 -0.37
CA LYS A 83 -15.74 16.08 -0.50
C LYS A 83 -15.76 16.46 -1.98
N LYS A 84 -16.63 17.40 -2.34
CA LYS A 84 -16.73 17.93 -3.71
C LYS A 84 -16.00 19.28 -3.77
N GLU A 85 -15.14 19.45 -4.76
CA GLU A 85 -14.38 20.67 -4.99
C GLU A 85 -14.36 20.97 -6.49
N ASN A 86 -15.11 21.97 -6.96
CA ASN A 86 -15.17 22.38 -8.37
C ASN A 86 -15.25 21.19 -9.35
N ASP A 87 -14.12 20.77 -9.94
CA ASP A 87 -13.99 19.69 -10.91
C ASP A 87 -13.43 18.38 -10.31
N LEU A 88 -13.54 18.20 -8.99
CA LEU A 88 -12.99 17.07 -8.24
C LEU A 88 -14.01 16.50 -7.25
N ILE A 89 -14.01 15.17 -7.12
CA ILE A 89 -14.58 14.49 -5.95
C ILE A 89 -13.46 13.77 -5.22
N TRP A 90 -13.38 13.96 -3.92
CA TRP A 90 -12.58 13.18 -3.00
C TRP A 90 -13.42 12.11 -2.32
N TYR A 91 -12.89 10.89 -2.26
CA TYR A 91 -13.43 9.76 -1.50
C TYR A 91 -12.30 9.16 -0.67
N GLY A 92 -12.15 9.62 0.58
CA GLY A 92 -10.93 9.37 1.35
C GLY A 92 -9.71 9.97 0.64
N ASP A 93 -8.69 9.15 0.37
CA ASP A 93 -7.48 9.57 -0.35
C ASP A 93 -7.61 9.50 -1.89
N VAL A 94 -8.71 8.93 -2.40
CA VAL A 94 -8.96 8.78 -3.83
C VAL A 94 -9.61 10.04 -4.42
N ARG A 95 -9.08 10.50 -5.55
CA ARG A 95 -9.52 11.67 -6.31
C ARG A 95 -10.13 11.26 -7.63
N PHE A 96 -11.32 11.77 -7.91
CA PHE A 96 -11.99 11.67 -9.20
C PHE A 96 -11.90 13.03 -9.89
N ILE A 97 -11.25 13.07 -11.05
CA ILE A 97 -10.97 14.29 -11.81
C ILE A 97 -11.93 14.41 -12.98
N PHE A 98 -12.61 15.55 -13.05
CA PHE A 98 -13.61 15.85 -14.05
C PHE A 98 -13.09 16.92 -15.02
N SER A 99 -13.54 16.86 -16.27
CA SER A 99 -13.40 17.92 -17.26
C SER A 99 -14.73 18.07 -17.97
N SER A 100 -15.27 19.29 -18.02
CA SER A 100 -16.58 19.54 -18.63
C SER A 100 -17.68 18.61 -18.08
N ASP A 101 -17.69 18.41 -16.76
CA ASP A 101 -18.62 17.52 -16.05
C ASP A 101 -18.58 16.04 -16.52
N ARG A 102 -17.39 15.58 -16.92
CA ARG A 102 -17.15 14.18 -17.32
C ARG A 102 -15.90 13.66 -16.63
N LEU A 103 -15.98 12.46 -16.05
CA LEU A 103 -14.82 11.82 -15.45
C LEU A 103 -13.74 11.58 -16.52
N VAL A 104 -12.54 12.11 -16.25
CA VAL A 104 -11.36 11.94 -17.10
C VAL A 104 -10.36 10.98 -16.45
N LYS A 105 -10.21 11.04 -15.12
CA LYS A 105 -9.15 10.31 -14.42
C LYS A 105 -9.52 9.98 -12.98
N VAL A 106 -8.97 8.88 -12.45
CA VAL A 106 -9.02 8.52 -11.02
C VAL A 106 -7.59 8.34 -10.50
N GLU A 107 -7.28 8.93 -9.33
CA GLU A 107 -5.96 8.88 -8.70
C GLU A 107 -6.07 8.63 -7.19
N TYR A 108 -5.04 8.07 -6.55
CA TYR A 108 -4.96 7.85 -5.10
C TYR A 108 -3.56 8.15 -4.56
#